data_AF-A0A4V3JJ26-F1
#
_entry.id   AF-A0A4V3JJ26-F1
#
_cell.length_a   1.000
_cell.length_b   1.000
_cell.length_c   1.000
_cell.angle_alpha   90.00
_cell.angle_beta   90.00
_cell.angle_gamma   90.00
#
_symmetry.space_group_name_H-M   'P 1'
#
loop_
_entity.id
_entity.type
_entity.pdbx_description
1 polymer ?
#
loop_
_entity_poly.entity_id
_entity_poly.type
_entity_poly.pdbx_seq_one_letter_code
_entity_poly.pdbx_strand_id
1 'polypeptide(L)'
;MVKLRLTKLQDIKEGFVVRQKKAYPVYDDVYQNHINVLKAEIQGKFTNLHLVGRNGMHKYNNQDHTMMTTMLTVENIATDRIVYDVWNVNQDAEYHESGEIGKENIEERLIPFKV
;
A
#
# COMPACT_ATOMS: atom_id res chain seq x y z
N MET A 1 11.81 -13.68 22.99
CA MET A 1 12.89 -12.93 23.67
C MET A 1 13.81 -13.87 24.46
N VAL A 2 13.37 -14.50 25.56
CA VAL A 2 14.23 -15.38 26.39
C VAL A 2 14.72 -16.64 25.65
N LYS A 3 13.83 -17.38 24.97
CA LYS A 3 14.21 -18.55 24.15
C LYS A 3 15.20 -18.21 23.03
N LEU A 4 15.08 -17.00 22.48
CA LEU A 4 15.97 -16.46 21.45
C LEU A 4 17.24 -15.80 22.05
N ARG A 5 17.41 -15.83 23.37
CA ARG A 5 18.53 -15.22 24.10
C ARG A 5 18.70 -13.70 23.90
N LEU A 6 17.62 -12.99 23.57
CA LEU A 6 17.61 -11.52 23.41
C LEU A 6 17.41 -10.76 24.73
N THR A 7 16.95 -11.42 25.80
CA THR A 7 16.77 -10.82 27.13
C THR A 7 16.72 -11.92 28.21
N LYS A 8 16.94 -11.57 29.49
CA LYS A 8 16.72 -12.49 30.63
C LYS A 8 15.30 -12.34 31.16
N LEU A 9 14.74 -13.39 31.75
CA LEU A 9 13.37 -13.38 32.27
C LEU A 9 13.15 -12.27 33.31
N GLN A 10 14.13 -12.08 34.20
CA GLN A 10 14.11 -11.06 35.27
C GLN A 10 14.11 -9.61 34.76
N ASP A 11 14.48 -9.37 33.50
CA ASP A 11 14.54 -8.02 32.92
C ASP A 11 13.20 -7.62 32.26
N ILE A 12 12.22 -8.55 32.18
CA ILE A 12 10.89 -8.30 31.61
C ILE A 12 9.98 -7.69 32.68
N LYS A 13 9.46 -6.49 32.42
CA LYS A 13 8.54 -5.78 33.32
C LYS A 13 7.06 -6.01 32.99
N GLU A 14 6.72 -6.03 31.71
CA GLU A 14 5.33 -6.12 31.23
C GLU A 14 5.29 -6.70 29.81
N GLY A 15 4.12 -7.20 29.39
CA GLY A 15 3.85 -7.62 28.02
C GLY A 15 2.44 -7.23 27.58
N PHE A 16 2.29 -6.87 26.31
CA PHE A 16 1.03 -6.45 25.71
C PHE A 16 0.79 -7.15 24.36
N VAL A 17 -0.47 -7.44 24.04
CA VAL A 17 -0.87 -8.15 22.81
C VAL A 17 -2.01 -7.42 22.12
N VAL A 18 -1.81 -7.05 20.86
CA VAL A 18 -2.86 -6.58 19.94
C VAL A 18 -3.01 -7.57 18.80
N ARG A 19 -4.26 -7.85 18.43
CA ARG A 19 -4.57 -8.68 17.25
C ARG A 19 -5.26 -7.81 16.21
N GLN A 20 -4.54 -7.51 15.13
CA GLN A 20 -5.07 -6.76 14.00
C GLN A 20 -5.45 -7.70 12.86
N LYS A 21 -6.76 -7.84 12.59
CA LYS A 21 -7.22 -8.53 11.38
C LYS A 21 -6.90 -7.68 10.15
N LYS A 22 -6.59 -8.34 9.03
CA LYS A 22 -6.28 -7.68 7.74
C LYS A 22 -5.13 -6.66 7.84
N ALA A 23 -4.08 -6.98 8.59
CA ALA A 23 -2.90 -6.14 8.68
C ALA A 23 -2.07 -6.17 7.39
N TYR A 24 -2.13 -7.27 6.64
CA TYR A 24 -1.31 -7.51 5.46
C TYR A 24 -2.18 -7.96 4.29
N PRO A 25 -2.21 -7.19 3.18
CA PRO A 25 -2.63 -7.70 1.89
C PRO A 25 -1.76 -8.91 1.54
N VAL A 26 -2.40 -10.01 1.17
CA VAL A 26 -1.72 -11.22 0.68
C VAL A 26 -1.87 -11.24 -0.82
N TYR A 27 -0.75 -11.47 -1.51
CA TYR A 27 -0.68 -11.59 -2.96
C TYR A 27 -0.56 -13.07 -3.31
N ASP A 28 -1.68 -13.69 -3.67
CA ASP A 28 -1.70 -15.04 -4.24
C ASP A 28 -1.57 -14.98 -5.78
N ASP A 29 -1.51 -16.13 -6.46
CA ASP A 29 -1.26 -16.15 -7.90
C ASP A 29 -2.37 -15.47 -8.76
N VAL A 30 -3.54 -15.20 -8.17
CA VAL A 30 -4.70 -14.66 -8.87
C VAL A 30 -5.11 -13.26 -8.39
N TYR A 31 -4.40 -12.68 -7.41
CA TYR A 31 -4.83 -11.46 -6.74
C TYR A 31 -5.02 -10.30 -7.72
N GLN A 32 -4.11 -10.15 -8.68
CA GLN A 32 -4.15 -9.08 -9.67
C GLN A 32 -5.44 -9.14 -10.50
N ASN A 33 -5.89 -10.34 -10.88
CA ASN A 33 -7.15 -10.50 -11.61
C ASN A 33 -8.35 -10.05 -10.76
N HIS A 34 -8.37 -10.42 -9.48
CA HIS A 34 -9.43 -9.97 -8.56
C HIS A 34 -9.43 -8.45 -8.38
N ILE A 35 -8.25 -7.83 -8.23
CA ILE A 35 -8.13 -6.38 -8.10
C ILE A 35 -8.58 -5.67 -9.38
N ASN A 36 -8.22 -6.17 -10.55
CA ASN A 36 -8.64 -5.58 -11.82
C ASN A 36 -10.16 -5.65 -12.03
N VAL A 37 -10.78 -6.80 -11.73
CA VAL A 37 -12.24 -6.94 -11.76
C VAL A 37 -12.90 -5.97 -10.78
N LEU A 38 -12.43 -5.90 -9.54
CA LEU A 38 -12.99 -5.03 -8.51
C LEU A 38 -12.86 -3.54 -8.89
N LYS A 39 -11.71 -3.14 -9.43
CA LYS A 39 -11.48 -1.77 -9.94
C LYS A 39 -12.47 -1.41 -11.04
N ALA A 40 -12.60 -2.25 -12.06
CA ALA A 40 -13.48 -2.02 -13.20
C ALA A 40 -14.95 -1.94 -12.76
N GLU A 41 -15.39 -2.85 -11.89
CA GLU A 41 -16.75 -2.87 -11.34
C GLU A 41 -17.05 -1.61 -10.53
N ILE A 42 -16.14 -1.18 -9.66
CA ILE A 42 -16.34 0.00 -8.82
C ILE A 42 -16.37 1.28 -9.67
N GLN A 43 -15.40 1.46 -10.56
CA GLN A 43 -15.32 2.63 -11.43
C GLN A 43 -16.52 2.73 -12.38
N GLY A 44 -17.02 1.60 -12.88
CA GLY A 44 -18.15 1.58 -13.80
C GLY A 44 -19.51 1.85 -13.14
N LYS A 45 -19.66 1.56 -11.84
CA LYS A 45 -20.97 1.62 -11.14
C LYS A 45 -21.08 2.71 -10.09
N PHE A 46 -19.97 3.12 -9.47
CA PHE A 46 -19.96 4.01 -8.32
C PHE A 46 -19.02 5.18 -8.55
N THR A 47 -19.53 6.24 -9.17
CA THR A 47 -18.74 7.44 -9.52
C THR A 47 -18.27 8.24 -8.30
N ASN A 48 -18.87 8.01 -7.12
CA ASN A 48 -18.56 8.68 -5.86
C ASN A 48 -17.84 7.77 -4.83
N LEU A 49 -17.37 6.59 -5.26
CA LEU A 49 -16.63 5.66 -4.40
C LEU A 49 -15.17 5.58 -4.83
N HIS A 50 -14.26 5.90 -3.91
CA HIS A 50 -12.82 5.90 -4.17
C HIS A 50 -12.09 4.91 -3.26
N LEU A 51 -11.25 4.06 -3.87
CA LEU A 51 -10.42 3.11 -3.15
C LEU A 51 -9.06 3.75 -2.84
N VAL A 52 -8.70 3.81 -1.56
CA VAL A 52 -7.45 4.41 -1.08
C VAL A 52 -6.81 3.56 0.01
N GLY A 53 -5.51 3.74 0.20
CA GLY A 53 -4.76 3.12 1.28
C GLY A 53 -4.60 1.60 1.17
N ARG A 54 -3.96 1.02 2.20
CA ARG A 54 -3.48 -0.36 2.21
C ARG A 54 -4.55 -1.41 1.89
N ASN A 55 -5.64 -1.44 2.66
CA ASN A 55 -6.70 -2.44 2.47
C ASN A 55 -7.78 -2.01 1.45
N GLY A 56 -7.96 -0.69 1.24
CA GLY A 56 -8.90 -0.22 0.22
C GLY A 56 -8.41 -0.53 -1.19
N MET A 57 -7.10 -0.44 -1.41
CA MET A 57 -6.47 -0.77 -2.69
C MET A 57 -5.87 -2.17 -2.74
N HIS A 58 -5.87 -2.90 -1.62
CA HIS A 58 -5.14 -4.16 -1.43
C HIS A 58 -3.67 -4.05 -1.89
N LYS A 59 -3.02 -2.91 -1.60
CA LYS A 59 -1.58 -2.69 -1.84
C LYS A 59 -0.83 -2.69 -0.52
N TYR A 60 0.28 -3.38 -0.43
CA TYR A 60 1.22 -3.30 0.68
C TYR A 60 1.82 -1.90 0.71
N ASN A 61 1.14 -0.98 1.39
CA ASN A 61 1.54 0.41 1.53
C ASN A 61 1.94 0.72 2.98
N ASN A 62 3.04 1.45 3.12
CA ASN A 62 3.39 2.15 4.35
C ASN A 62 2.46 3.36 4.57
N GLN A 63 2.58 4.01 5.74
CA GLN A 63 1.67 5.07 6.16
C GLN A 63 1.72 6.29 5.24
N ASP A 64 2.91 6.67 4.79
CA ASP A 64 3.16 7.80 3.90
C ASP A 64 2.57 7.59 2.50
N HIS A 65 2.65 6.37 1.96
CA HIS A 65 1.99 5.99 0.71
C HIS A 65 0.47 5.96 0.87
N THR A 66 -0.01 5.39 1.98
CA THR A 66 -1.44 5.38 2.32
C THR A 66 -1.98 6.81 2.36
N MET A 67 -1.29 7.70 3.08
CA MET A 67 -1.66 9.11 3.15
C MET A 67 -1.64 9.79 1.77
N MET A 68 -0.63 9.48 0.94
CA MET A 68 -0.53 10.05 -0.40
C MET A 68 -1.72 9.65 -1.28
N THR A 69 -2.10 8.38 -1.29
CA THR A 69 -3.28 7.93 -2.07
C THR A 69 -4.55 8.68 -1.67
N THR A 70 -4.72 8.98 -0.37
CA THR A 70 -5.84 9.77 0.12
C THR A 70 -5.76 11.22 -0.33
N MET A 71 -4.61 11.89 -0.19
CA MET A 71 -4.46 13.30 -0.57
C MET A 71 -4.72 13.53 -2.06
N LEU A 72 -4.18 12.67 -2.93
CA LEU A 72 -4.39 12.77 -4.37
C LEU A 72 -5.85 12.46 -4.77
N THR A 73 -6.50 11.55 -4.05
CA THR A 73 -7.94 11.29 -4.24
C THR A 73 -8.78 12.50 -3.86
N VAL A 74 -8.46 13.18 -2.76
CA VAL A 74 -9.16 14.42 -2.35
C VAL A 74 -8.99 15.50 -3.41
N GLU A 75 -7.80 15.64 -4.01
CA GLU A 75 -7.56 16.60 -5.10
C GLU A 75 -8.40 16.27 -6.35
N ASN A 76 -8.53 15.00 -6.71
CA ASN A 76 -9.41 14.57 -7.79
C ASN A 76 -10.88 14.96 -7.52
N ILE A 77 -11.35 14.73 -6.29
CA ILE A 77 -12.71 15.08 -5.88
C ILE A 77 -12.91 16.61 -5.91
N ALA A 78 -11.96 17.37 -5.37
CA ALA A 78 -12.04 18.83 -5.29
C ALA A 78 -12.07 19.50 -6.68
N THR A 79 -11.45 18.87 -7.67
CA THR A 79 -11.41 19.35 -9.06
C THR A 79 -12.47 18.73 -9.97
N ASP A 80 -13.32 17.85 -9.43
CA ASP A 80 -14.35 17.09 -10.15
C ASP A 80 -13.82 16.37 -11.41
N ARG A 81 -12.55 15.92 -11.35
CA ARG A 81 -11.88 15.21 -12.45
C ARG A 81 -10.76 14.33 -11.93
N ILE A 82 -10.42 13.29 -12.70
CA ILE A 82 -9.25 12.45 -12.39
C ILE A 82 -7.99 13.19 -12.85
N VAL A 83 -7.36 13.93 -11.93
CA VAL A 83 -6.06 14.60 -12.15
C VAL A 83 -4.92 13.63 -11.89
N TYR A 84 -5.06 12.74 -10.93
CA TYR A 84 -4.04 11.78 -10.53
C TYR A 84 -4.60 10.35 -10.58
N ASP A 85 -3.88 9.46 -11.27
CA ASP A 85 -4.11 8.03 -11.09
C ASP A 85 -3.43 7.56 -9.79
N VAL A 86 -4.24 7.47 -8.74
CA VAL A 86 -3.77 7.08 -7.40
C VAL A 86 -3.27 5.64 -7.34
N TRP A 87 -3.62 4.77 -8.31
CA TRP A 87 -3.10 3.40 -8.36
C TRP A 87 -1.61 3.34 -8.69
N ASN A 88 -1.06 4.41 -9.27
CA ASN A 88 0.36 4.57 -9.56
C ASN A 88 1.18 5.09 -8.37
N VAL A 89 0.54 5.40 -7.23
CA VAL A 89 1.29 5.62 -5.98
C VAL A 89 1.93 4.28 -5.61
N ASN A 90 3.23 4.18 -5.79
CA ASN A 90 3.96 2.93 -5.64
C ASN A 90 4.76 2.91 -4.34
N GLN A 91 4.72 1.75 -3.68
CA GLN A 91 5.77 1.26 -2.81
C GLN A 91 6.80 0.43 -3.59
N ASP A 92 6.41 -0.12 -4.75
CA ASP A 92 7.21 -1.01 -5.56
C ASP A 92 8.12 -0.21 -6.51
N ALA A 93 9.09 0.50 -5.94
CA ALA A 93 10.41 0.50 -6.58
C ALA A 93 10.93 -0.94 -6.41
N GLU A 94 10.65 -1.79 -7.39
CA GLU A 94 11.35 -3.05 -7.62
C GLU A 94 11.56 -3.97 -6.40
N TYR A 95 10.64 -4.91 -6.15
CA TYR A 95 11.12 -6.25 -5.81
C TYR A 95 11.70 -6.87 -7.09
N HIS A 96 12.87 -6.38 -7.53
CA HIS A 96 13.67 -7.01 -8.57
C HIS A 96 14.43 -8.20 -7.96
N GLU A 97 13.72 -9.30 -7.74
CA GLU A 97 14.34 -10.63 -7.83
C GLU A 97 14.54 -11.06 -9.31
N SER A 98 14.48 -10.12 -10.25
CA SER A 98 15.13 -10.24 -11.56
C SER A 98 16.52 -9.62 -11.46
N GLY A 99 17.54 -10.46 -11.28
CA GLY A 99 18.90 -10.06 -10.96
C GLY A 99 19.59 -9.17 -12.00
N GLU A 100 19.44 -7.85 -11.85
CA GLU A 100 20.45 -6.88 -12.26
C GLU A 100 20.68 -5.90 -11.11
N ILE A 101 21.71 -6.18 -10.32
CA ILE A 101 22.21 -5.29 -9.28
C ILE A 101 22.78 -4.05 -9.97
N GLY A 102 22.18 -2.88 -9.73
CA GLY A 102 22.85 -1.59 -9.96
C GLY A 102 22.39 -0.78 -11.16
N LYS A 103 21.13 -0.34 -11.16
CA LYS A 103 20.78 0.94 -11.81
C LYS A 103 20.34 1.93 -10.74
N GLU A 104 21.17 2.94 -10.53
CA GLU A 104 20.84 4.13 -9.74
C GLU A 104 19.64 4.83 -10.40
N ASN A 105 18.42 4.49 -9.98
CA ASN A 105 17.30 5.39 -10.09
C ASN A 105 16.93 5.76 -8.66
N ILE A 106 17.13 7.04 -8.35
CA ILE A 106 16.91 7.65 -7.04
C ILE A 106 15.55 7.19 -6.51
N GLU A 107 15.58 6.41 -5.41
CA GLU A 107 14.44 5.85 -4.68
C GLU A 107 13.65 6.95 -3.95
N GLU A 108 13.25 8.00 -4.66
CA GLU A 108 12.41 9.05 -4.12
C GLU A 108 10.93 8.65 -4.20
N ARG A 109 10.19 9.05 -3.17
CA ARG A 109 8.73 8.97 -3.03
C ARG A 109 8.03 9.35 -4.34
N LEU A 110 7.68 8.35 -5.16
CA LEU A 110 7.09 8.56 -6.48
C LEU A 110 5.65 9.07 -6.32
N ILE A 111 5.50 10.39 -6.46
CA ILE A 111 4.20 11.04 -6.64
C ILE A 111 3.83 10.88 -8.12
N PRO A 112 2.66 10.30 -8.45
CA PRO A 112 2.20 10.22 -9.83
C PRO A 112 2.15 11.60 -10.49
N PHE A 113 2.56 11.68 -11.75
CA PHE A 113 2.31 12.85 -12.57
C PHE A 113 0.81 13.02 -12.81
N LYS A 114 0.41 14.24 -13.16
CA LYS A 114 -0.97 14.49 -13.59
C LYS A 114 -1.26 13.71 -14.87
N VAL A 115 -2.45 13.10 -14.93
CA VAL A 115 -2.96 12.37 -16.11
C VAL A 115 -3.31 13.34 -17.23
#